data_AF-A0A416CV77-F1
#
_entry.id   AF-A0A416CV77-F1
#
_cell.length_a   1.000
_cell.length_b   1.000
_cell.length_c   1.000
_cell.angle_alpha   90.00
_cell.angle_beta   90.00
_cell.angle_gamma   90.00
#
_symmetry.space_group_name_H-M   'P 1'
#
loop_
_entity.id
_entity.type
_entity.pdbx_description
1 polymer ?
#
loop_
_entity_poly.entity_id
_entity_poly.type
_entity_poly.pdbx_seq_one_letter_code
_entity_poly.pdbx_strand_id
1 'polypeptide(L)'
;MYRNICSKPYVRNRMFDCTQEGISMNTTYSTYFQTARAVAAYQERSYRNHLRRTRQLTKRIFFSLAATLIAVFIGILTTGFLSRAQASSEPVHYKYFRSIMVYSGDTLSAISGRYMDNHYTSVQDYIDEVCEMNHLQDADDIHAGDYLIIPYYSTDFH
;
A
#
# COMPACT_ATOMS: atom_id res chain seq x y z
N MET A 1 -92.57 -3.23 70.53
CA MET A 1 -92.55 -4.71 70.55
C MET A 1 -92.20 -5.18 69.14
N TYR A 2 -91.07 -5.91 69.01
CA TYR A 2 -90.66 -6.88 67.97
C TYR A 2 -90.65 -6.46 66.47
N ARG A 3 -89.46 -6.30 65.88
CA ARG A 3 -88.68 -7.28 65.07
C ARG A 3 -89.37 -7.71 63.76
N ASN A 4 -88.68 -7.54 62.63
CA ASN A 4 -88.03 -8.68 61.97
C ASN A 4 -87.11 -8.25 60.82
N ILE A 5 -85.88 -8.76 60.90
CA ILE A 5 -84.88 -8.83 59.84
C ILE A 5 -85.35 -9.93 58.88
N CYS A 6 -85.40 -9.64 57.58
CA CYS A 6 -85.43 -10.69 56.56
C CYS A 6 -84.51 -10.30 55.41
N SER A 7 -83.29 -10.80 55.50
CA SER A 7 -82.31 -10.93 54.43
C SER A 7 -82.93 -11.64 53.22
N LYS A 8 -82.77 -11.05 52.03
CA LYS A 8 -83.10 -11.69 50.75
C LYS A 8 -81.88 -11.75 49.83
N PRO A 9 -81.82 -12.77 48.95
CA PRO A 9 -80.60 -13.45 48.58
C PRO A 9 -79.84 -12.73 47.46
N TYR A 10 -78.52 -12.89 47.51
CA TYR A 10 -77.57 -12.52 46.47
C TYR A 10 -77.89 -13.32 45.19
N VAL A 11 -78.59 -12.71 44.23
CA VAL A 11 -78.60 -13.21 42.84
C VAL A 11 -77.37 -12.60 42.17
N ARG A 12 -76.24 -13.29 42.27
CA ARG A 12 -74.99 -12.91 41.60
C ARG A 12 -75.19 -13.05 40.08
N ASN A 13 -75.05 -11.95 39.36
CA ASN A 13 -75.18 -11.85 37.90
C ASN A 13 -74.11 -12.66 37.15
N ARG A 14 -74.30 -13.98 37.01
CA ARG A 14 -73.42 -14.85 36.20
C ARG A 14 -73.26 -14.40 34.74
N MET A 15 -74.23 -13.67 34.21
CA MET A 15 -74.20 -13.16 32.83
C MET A 15 -73.26 -11.95 32.66
N PHE A 16 -73.12 -11.11 33.70
CA PHE A 16 -72.14 -10.01 33.68
C PHE A 16 -70.72 -10.56 33.85
N ASP A 17 -70.52 -11.59 34.69
CA ASP A 17 -69.21 -12.22 34.90
C ASP A 17 -68.65 -12.82 33.59
N CYS A 18 -69.40 -13.63 32.83
CA CYS A 18 -68.92 -14.17 31.55
C CYS A 18 -68.62 -13.09 30.50
N THR A 19 -69.37 -11.98 30.51
CA THR A 19 -69.14 -10.86 29.57
C THR A 19 -67.87 -10.09 29.96
N GLN A 20 -67.64 -9.89 31.26
CA GLN A 20 -66.45 -9.22 31.79
C GLN A 20 -65.20 -10.09 31.63
N GLU A 21 -65.31 -11.41 31.80
CA GLU A 21 -64.27 -12.38 31.50
C GLU A 21 -63.96 -12.45 30.00
N GLY A 22 -64.97 -12.42 29.13
CA GLY A 22 -64.77 -12.36 27.67
C GLY A 22 -64.08 -11.07 27.19
N ILE A 23 -64.43 -9.93 27.78
CA ILE A 23 -63.79 -8.63 27.51
C ILE A 23 -62.34 -8.62 28.03
N SER A 24 -62.10 -9.15 29.23
CA SER A 24 -60.75 -9.23 29.79
C SER A 24 -59.86 -10.18 28.98
N MET A 25 -60.37 -11.33 28.53
CA MET A 25 -59.66 -12.26 27.64
C MET A 25 -59.28 -11.58 26.33
N ASN A 26 -60.23 -10.95 25.63
CA ASN A 26 -59.94 -10.30 24.34
C ASN A 26 -58.91 -9.16 24.48
N THR A 27 -59.01 -8.37 25.55
CA THR A 27 -58.03 -7.32 25.86
C THR A 27 -56.64 -7.91 26.14
N THR A 28 -56.60 -9.04 26.84
CA THR A 28 -55.37 -9.77 27.14
C THR A 28 -54.72 -10.35 25.87
N TYR A 29 -55.49 -11.02 24.99
CA TYR A 29 -54.96 -11.51 23.72
C TYR A 29 -54.50 -10.38 22.79
N SER A 30 -55.25 -9.27 22.73
CA SER A 30 -54.88 -8.08 21.94
C SER A 30 -53.56 -7.48 22.43
N THR A 31 -53.38 -7.34 23.74
CA THR A 31 -52.13 -6.80 24.32
C THR A 31 -50.96 -7.78 24.15
N TYR A 32 -51.16 -9.09 24.31
CA TYR A 32 -50.14 -10.09 23.98
C TYR A 32 -49.71 -10.02 22.51
N PHE A 33 -50.66 -9.87 21.60
CA PHE A 33 -50.36 -9.78 20.18
C PHE A 33 -49.66 -8.47 19.79
N GLN A 34 -50.06 -7.34 20.38
CA GLN A 34 -49.40 -6.05 20.18
C GLN A 34 -47.97 -6.06 20.73
N THR A 35 -47.76 -6.63 21.93
CA THR A 35 -46.42 -6.74 22.53
C THR A 35 -45.53 -7.71 21.76
N ALA A 36 -46.05 -8.86 21.31
CA ALA A 36 -45.32 -9.79 20.44
C ALA A 36 -44.88 -9.13 19.13
N ARG A 37 -45.75 -8.33 18.50
CA ARG A 37 -45.40 -7.53 17.32
C ARG A 37 -44.33 -6.48 17.60
N ALA A 38 -44.41 -5.79 18.74
CA ALA A 38 -43.42 -4.81 19.15
C ALA A 38 -42.05 -5.45 19.41
N VAL A 39 -42.01 -6.62 20.04
CA VAL A 39 -40.78 -7.39 20.28
C VAL A 39 -40.19 -7.90 18.97
N ALA A 40 -41.00 -8.45 18.07
CA ALA A 40 -40.54 -8.87 16.74
C ALA A 40 -39.95 -7.70 15.94
N ALA A 41 -40.63 -6.54 15.93
CA ALA A 41 -40.13 -5.33 15.28
C ALA A 41 -38.84 -4.80 15.92
N TYR A 42 -38.70 -4.90 17.24
CA TYR A 42 -37.47 -4.54 17.96
C TYR A 42 -36.32 -5.49 17.61
N GLN A 43 -36.57 -6.80 17.56
CA GLN A 43 -35.59 -7.81 17.18
C GLN A 43 -35.11 -7.64 15.74
N GLU A 44 -36.02 -7.39 14.78
CA GLU A 44 -35.65 -7.10 13.39
C GLU A 44 -34.80 -5.83 13.27
N ARG A 45 -35.16 -4.76 14.00
CA ARG A 45 -34.37 -3.52 14.03
C ARG A 45 -32.99 -3.76 14.63
N SER A 46 -32.90 -4.52 15.72
CA SER A 46 -31.65 -4.88 16.36
C SER A 46 -30.76 -5.68 15.40
N TYR A 47 -31.28 -6.75 14.80
CA TYR A 47 -30.57 -7.57 13.82
C TYR A 47 -30.08 -6.76 12.61
N ARG A 48 -30.94 -5.92 12.01
CA ARG A 48 -30.57 -5.03 10.91
C ARG A 48 -29.51 -4.01 11.31
N ASN A 49 -29.58 -3.47 12.52
CA ASN A 49 -28.56 -2.57 13.04
C ASN A 49 -27.23 -3.29 13.31
N HIS A 50 -27.24 -4.52 13.82
CA HIS A 50 -26.04 -5.34 13.95
C HIS A 50 -25.39 -5.61 12.59
N LEU A 51 -26.17 -6.00 11.56
CA LEU A 51 -25.66 -6.20 10.20
C LEU A 51 -25.12 -4.89 9.56
N ARG A 52 -25.74 -3.75 9.85
CA ARG A 52 -25.25 -2.43 9.39
C ARG A 52 -23.93 -2.06 10.07
N ARG A 53 -23.82 -2.28 11.38
CA ARG A 53 -22.61 -2.00 12.17
C ARG A 53 -21.44 -2.86 11.73
N THR A 54 -21.64 -4.17 11.52
CA THR A 54 -20.57 -5.05 11.03
C THR A 54 -20.10 -4.62 9.65
N ARG A 55 -21.01 -4.34 8.71
CA ARG A 55 -20.65 -3.82 7.38
C ARG A 55 -19.90 -2.49 7.44
N GLN A 56 -20.29 -1.58 8.32
CA GLN A 56 -19.58 -0.31 8.50
C GLN A 56 -18.19 -0.50 9.09
N LEU A 57 -18.02 -1.38 10.07
CA LEU A 57 -16.73 -1.71 10.66
C LEU A 57 -15.82 -2.41 9.65
N THR A 58 -16.32 -3.41 8.92
CA THR A 58 -15.55 -4.10 7.87
C THR A 58 -15.13 -3.14 6.77
N LYS A 59 -16.01 -2.23 6.34
CA LYS A 59 -15.64 -1.19 5.36
C LYS A 59 -14.59 -0.23 5.89
N ARG A 60 -14.72 0.25 7.13
CA ARG A 60 -13.71 1.13 7.76
C ARG A 60 -12.37 0.43 7.89
N ILE A 61 -12.35 -0.82 8.32
CA ILE A 61 -11.13 -1.65 8.43
C ILE A 61 -10.52 -1.88 7.04
N PHE A 62 -11.35 -2.19 6.03
CA PHE A 62 -10.88 -2.36 4.66
C PHE A 62 -10.26 -1.07 4.11
N PHE A 63 -10.94 0.08 4.27
CA PHE A 63 -10.40 1.37 3.83
C PHE A 63 -9.15 1.77 4.61
N SER A 64 -9.08 1.51 5.92
CA SER A 64 -7.87 1.80 6.70
C SER A 64 -6.70 0.92 6.26
N LEU A 65 -6.92 -0.39 6.05
CA LEU A 65 -5.88 -1.30 5.56
C LEU A 65 -5.41 -0.91 4.16
N ALA A 66 -6.34 -0.60 3.25
CA ALA A 66 -6.01 -0.13 1.91
C ALA A 66 -5.21 1.17 1.94
N ALA A 67 -5.60 2.14 2.79
CA ALA A 67 -4.88 3.40 2.94
C ALA A 67 -3.45 3.18 3.49
N THR A 68 -3.28 2.29 4.47
CA THR A 68 -1.95 1.94 4.99
C THR A 68 -1.08 1.29 3.92
N LEU A 69 -1.62 0.34 3.13
CA LEU A 69 -0.87 -0.29 2.03
C LEU A 69 -0.46 0.73 0.97
N ILE A 70 -1.35 1.65 0.60
CA ILE A 70 -1.05 2.75 -0.33
C ILE A 70 0.06 3.65 0.23
N ALA A 71 -0.01 4.03 1.50
CA ALA A 71 1.01 4.85 2.15
C ALA A 71 2.39 4.17 2.18
N VAL A 72 2.43 2.86 2.47
CA VAL A 72 3.68 2.07 2.42
C VAL A 72 4.22 2.00 1.00
N PHE A 73 3.36 1.77 0.00
CA PHE A 73 3.76 1.74 -1.40
C PHE A 73 4.33 3.08 -1.86
N ILE A 74 3.68 4.20 -1.51
CA ILE A 74 4.21 5.54 -1.78
C ILE A 74 5.54 5.76 -1.05
N GLY A 75 5.67 5.33 0.20
CA GLY A 75 6.92 5.40 0.95
C GLY A 75 8.09 4.70 0.24
N ILE A 76 7.88 3.47 -0.22
CA ILE A 76 8.87 2.68 -0.98
C ILE A 76 9.25 3.36 -2.29
N LEU A 77 8.28 3.95 -3.00
CA LEU A 77 8.57 4.70 -4.22
C LEU A 77 9.42 5.94 -3.92
N THR A 78 9.07 6.70 -2.87
CA THR A 78 9.78 7.94 -2.53
C THR A 78 11.22 7.71 -2.06
N THR A 79 11.53 6.61 -1.37
CA THR A 79 12.91 6.30 -0.96
C THR A 79 13.80 5.94 -2.15
N GLY A 80 13.26 5.30 -3.19
CA GLY A 80 13.98 5.01 -4.43
C GLY A 80 14.33 6.25 -5.27
N PHE A 81 13.46 7.26 -5.26
CA PHE A 81 13.70 8.51 -5.99
C PHE A 81 14.55 9.53 -5.21
N LEU A 82 14.44 9.58 -3.89
CA LEU A 82 15.20 10.55 -3.07
C LEU A 82 16.70 10.19 -2.98
N SER A 83 17.05 8.92 -3.16
CA SER A 83 18.46 8.45 -3.17
C SER A 83 19.25 8.88 -4.42
N ARG A 84 18.56 9.34 -5.48
CA ARG A 84 19.21 9.84 -6.72
C ARG A 84 19.38 11.36 -6.79
N ALA A 85 19.02 12.09 -5.73
CA ALA A 85 19.07 13.56 -5.69
C ALA A 85 20.17 14.13 -4.78
N GLN A 86 21.12 13.32 -4.33
CA GLN A 86 22.46 13.83 -3.98
C GLN A 86 23.31 13.88 -5.24
N ALA A 87 22.86 14.64 -6.25
CA ALA A 87 23.79 15.20 -7.21
C ALA A 87 24.58 16.24 -6.42
N SER A 88 25.76 15.83 -5.91
CA SER A 88 26.77 16.80 -5.52
C SER A 88 26.93 17.78 -6.67
N SER A 89 27.26 19.02 -6.36
CA SER A 89 27.63 20.05 -7.34
C SER A 89 28.91 19.70 -8.12
N GLU A 90 29.23 18.42 -8.29
CA GLU A 90 30.28 17.98 -9.18
C GLU A 90 29.76 18.04 -10.62
N PRO A 91 30.59 18.55 -11.55
CA PRO A 91 30.23 18.54 -12.95
C PRO A 91 30.02 17.10 -13.41
N VAL A 92 28.95 16.87 -14.16
CA VAL A 92 28.67 15.54 -14.71
C VAL A 92 29.71 15.23 -15.77
N HIS A 93 30.51 14.19 -15.54
CA HIS A 93 31.49 13.69 -16.50
C HIS A 93 30.85 12.65 -17.43
N TYR A 94 30.92 12.90 -18.74
CA TYR A 94 30.47 12.00 -19.79
C TYR A 94 31.64 11.23 -20.38
N LYS A 95 31.46 9.92 -20.56
CA LYS A 95 32.46 9.04 -21.17
C LYS A 95 32.37 9.12 -22.68
N TYR A 96 33.50 9.43 -23.32
CA TYR A 96 33.66 9.53 -24.75
C TYR A 96 34.80 8.62 -25.24
N PHE A 97 34.82 8.37 -26.54
CA PHE A 97 35.85 7.57 -27.18
C PHE A 97 36.51 8.37 -28.29
N ARG A 98 37.82 8.27 -28.40
CA ARG A 98 38.59 8.87 -29.51
C ARG A 98 39.62 7.90 -30.03
N SER A 99 39.99 8.07 -31.29
CA SER A 99 41.05 7.30 -31.91
C SER A 99 42.38 8.06 -31.84
N ILE A 100 43.45 7.39 -31.43
CA ILE A 100 44.81 7.92 -31.40
C ILE A 100 45.74 7.03 -32.23
N MET A 101 46.76 7.63 -32.86
CA MET A 101 47.78 6.88 -33.59
C MET A 101 48.89 6.44 -32.64
N VAL A 102 49.31 5.17 -32.73
CA VAL A 102 50.44 4.61 -32.00
C VAL A 102 51.74 4.93 -32.73
N TYR A 103 52.73 5.49 -32.03
CA TYR A 103 54.05 5.78 -32.60
C TYR A 103 55.08 4.72 -32.23
N SER A 104 56.20 4.70 -32.96
CA SER A 104 57.30 3.77 -32.68
C SER A 104 57.87 4.00 -31.28
N GLY A 105 57.85 2.93 -30.46
CA GLY A 105 58.33 2.96 -29.07
C GLY A 105 57.26 3.33 -28.03
N ASP A 106 56.02 3.61 -28.45
CA ASP A 106 54.91 3.72 -27.49
C ASP A 106 54.56 2.34 -26.92
N THR A 107 54.22 2.30 -25.63
CA THR A 107 53.65 1.12 -24.96
C THR A 107 52.26 1.47 -24.45
N LEU A 108 51.38 0.48 -24.33
CA LEU A 108 50.02 0.75 -23.84
C LEU A 108 50.03 1.30 -22.42
N SER A 109 51.01 0.90 -21.60
CA SER A 109 51.25 1.49 -20.28
C SER A 109 51.60 2.98 -20.34
N ALA A 110 52.49 3.40 -21.25
CA ALA A 110 52.85 4.80 -21.42
C ALA A 110 51.68 5.64 -21.96
N ILE A 111 50.90 5.07 -22.89
CA ILE A 111 49.67 5.69 -23.41
C ILE A 111 48.66 5.87 -22.27
N SER A 112 48.46 4.83 -21.45
CA SER A 112 47.54 4.85 -20.31
C SER A 112 47.97 5.91 -19.28
N GLY A 113 49.25 6.00 -18.95
CA GLY A 113 49.75 7.06 -18.06
C GLY A 113 49.56 8.49 -18.58
N ARG A 114 49.38 8.68 -19.90
CA ARG A 114 49.11 10.01 -20.50
C ARG A 114 47.63 10.34 -20.59
N TYR A 115 46.76 9.34 -20.73
CA TYR A 115 45.35 9.54 -21.06
C TYR A 115 44.36 9.09 -19.99
N MET A 116 44.77 8.22 -19.08
CA MET A 116 43.97 7.84 -17.92
C MET A 116 43.72 9.06 -17.05
N ASP A 117 42.51 9.16 -16.52
CA ASP A 117 42.10 10.18 -15.57
C ASP A 117 41.71 9.55 -14.23
N ASN A 118 41.18 10.38 -13.32
CA ASN A 118 40.82 9.96 -11.96
C ASN A 118 39.59 9.03 -11.90
N HIS A 119 38.95 8.69 -13.03
CA HIS A 119 37.81 7.77 -13.07
C HIS A 119 38.24 6.29 -13.02
N TYR A 120 39.53 6.01 -13.07
CA TYR A 120 40.09 4.66 -12.98
C TYR A 120 40.83 4.48 -11.65
N THR A 121 40.66 3.30 -11.04
CA THR A 121 41.30 2.98 -9.75
C THR A 121 42.74 2.56 -9.95
N SER A 122 43.03 1.88 -11.06
CA SER A 122 44.36 1.44 -11.42
C SER A 122 44.66 1.68 -12.91
N VAL A 123 45.95 1.82 -13.24
CA VAL A 123 46.42 1.88 -14.64
C VAL A 123 46.07 0.58 -15.38
N GLN A 124 46.05 -0.55 -14.68
CA GLN A 124 45.71 -1.83 -15.28
C GLN A 124 44.23 -1.86 -15.71
N ASP A 125 43.32 -1.29 -14.92
CA ASP A 125 41.89 -1.24 -15.27
C ASP A 125 41.67 -0.47 -16.58
N TYR A 126 42.43 0.60 -16.79
CA TYR A 126 42.38 1.38 -18.03
C TYR A 126 42.99 0.60 -19.21
N ILE A 127 44.12 -0.07 -19.00
CA ILE A 127 44.76 -0.93 -20.01
C ILE A 127 43.80 -2.04 -20.46
N ASP A 128 43.16 -2.73 -19.51
CA ASP A 128 42.25 -3.84 -19.78
C ASP A 128 41.05 -3.38 -20.61
N GLU A 129 40.45 -2.24 -20.27
CA GLU A 129 39.36 -1.67 -21.06
C GLU A 129 39.81 -1.30 -22.48
N VAL A 130 40.99 -0.69 -22.63
CA VAL A 130 41.51 -0.34 -23.96
C VAL A 130 41.82 -1.60 -24.78
N CYS A 131 42.35 -2.65 -24.16
CA CYS A 131 42.56 -3.94 -24.83
C CYS A 131 41.23 -4.56 -25.29
N GLU A 132 40.22 -4.58 -24.43
CA GLU A 132 38.89 -5.12 -24.75
C GLU A 132 38.25 -4.37 -25.93
N MET A 133 38.30 -3.04 -25.89
CA MET A 133 37.74 -2.15 -26.90
C MET A 133 38.40 -2.30 -28.29
N ASN A 134 39.70 -2.60 -28.31
CA ASN A 134 40.47 -2.71 -29.56
C ASN A 134 40.75 -4.17 -29.96
N HIS A 135 40.18 -5.13 -29.23
CA HIS A 135 40.37 -6.57 -29.45
C HIS A 135 41.85 -6.99 -29.43
N LEU A 136 42.65 -6.35 -28.57
CA LEU A 136 44.05 -6.70 -28.36
C LEU A 136 44.13 -7.95 -27.49
N GLN A 137 45.04 -8.88 -27.83
CA GLN A 137 45.22 -10.09 -27.03
C GLN A 137 45.94 -9.79 -25.71
N ASP A 138 46.93 -8.90 -25.77
CA ASP A 138 47.75 -8.48 -24.64
C ASP A 138 48.11 -6.99 -24.77
N ALA A 139 48.57 -6.37 -23.67
CA ALA A 139 48.93 -4.95 -23.64
C ALA A 139 50.13 -4.58 -24.53
N ASP A 140 50.89 -5.57 -24.99
CA ASP A 140 52.05 -5.42 -25.88
C ASP A 140 51.70 -5.58 -27.36
N ASP A 141 50.46 -5.95 -27.70
CA ASP A 141 49.98 -6.21 -29.07
C ASP A 141 49.65 -4.92 -29.86
N ILE A 142 50.39 -3.84 -29.58
CA ILE A 142 50.23 -2.55 -30.28
C ILE A 142 51.41 -2.28 -31.21
N HIS A 143 51.14 -1.82 -32.42
CA HIS A 143 52.18 -1.54 -33.40
C HIS A 143 52.15 -0.09 -33.88
N ALA A 144 53.33 0.43 -34.24
CA ALA A 144 53.44 1.77 -34.78
C ALA A 144 52.67 1.89 -36.10
N GLY A 145 51.80 2.90 -36.18
CA GLY A 145 50.87 3.08 -37.31
C GLY A 145 49.44 2.68 -37.00
N ASP A 146 49.21 1.90 -35.94
CA ASP A 146 47.87 1.48 -35.54
C ASP A 146 47.08 2.65 -34.95
N TYR A 147 45.75 2.53 -35.03
CA TYR A 147 44.82 3.47 -34.43
C TYR A 147 44.09 2.80 -33.28
N LEU A 148 44.29 3.33 -32.07
CA LEU A 148 43.72 2.81 -30.84
C LEU A 148 42.55 3.67 -30.39
N ILE A 149 41.41 3.04 -30.13
CA ILE A 149 40.24 3.68 -29.52
C ILE A 149 40.48 3.74 -28.02
N ILE A 150 40.54 4.95 -27.46
CA ILE A 150 40.75 5.16 -26.03
C ILE A 150 39.56 5.90 -25.39
N PRO A 151 39.15 5.52 -24.16
CA PRO A 151 38.15 6.24 -23.39
C PRO A 151 38.72 7.53 -22.79
N TYR A 152 37.90 8.57 -22.70
CA TYR A 152 38.20 9.79 -21.94
C TYR A 152 36.91 10.40 -21.39
N TYR A 153 36.99 11.14 -20.28
CA TYR A 153 35.84 11.83 -19.70
C TYR A 153 35.88 13.34 -19.95
N SER A 154 34.73 13.93 -20.29
CA SER A 154 34.56 15.37 -20.45
C SER A 154 33.31 15.86 -19.74
N THR A 155 33.34 17.10 -19.24
CA THR A 155 32.16 17.78 -18.68
C THR A 155 31.28 18.39 -19.77
N ASP A 156 31.84 18.56 -20.97
CA ASP A 156 31.14 19.13 -22.12
C ASP A 156 30.33 18.06 -22.82
N PHE A 157 29.04 18.35 -23.04
CA PHE A 157 28.15 17.49 -23.80
C PHE A 157 28.35 17.75 -25.30
N HIS A 158 29.04 16.82 -25.97
CA HIS A 158 29.24 16.79 -27.42
C HIS A 158 28.21 15.92 -28.15
#